data_AF-A0A3D2KN95-F1
#
_entry.id   AF-A0A3D2KN95-F1
#
_cell.length_a   1.000
_cell.length_b   1.000
_cell.length_c   1.000
_cell.angle_alpha   90.00
_cell.angle_beta   90.00
_cell.angle_gamma   90.00
#
_symmetry.space_group_name_H-M   'P 1'
#
loop_
_entity.id
_entity.type
_entity.pdbx_description
1 polymer ?
#
loop_
_entity_poly.entity_id
_entity_poly.type
_entity_poly.pdbx_seq_one_letter_code
_entity_poly.pdbx_strand_id
1 'polypeptide(L)'
;MVIFRGFAEDMSMDDWFNERIWPYESRLTPDHVEAGARLAVVEMIEHGVTAFADHYFEADRIADVVLETGIRADLAPTVFGLGEGVAERVDAAAELIARRRDDDPRLTFRMGPHAPYTCPPPAMEHIVRRARELGVGLHLHVSETRAQVEESRRREGRTPFAAVAAAGGFELPVIVAHGLWVEEEDLALVGADTWFAVSPKTYLKLAMGEGSLWRLWGDPRLRLAAGTDGAASSNTLNPLEQVRLWALLGKHAVGRADRFTLEEAWRVLMNGHRALGRGTGAVRPGWEADLVVWDLEQPNTAPVHNVLAAIIYSADARNVRDVLVSGRFLKRDFEVVAVDAAEALRQAEEAARAVVARGPGRATVTY
;
A
#
# COMPACT_ATOMS: atom_id res chain seq x y z
N MET A 1 7.57 5.89 -3.53
CA MET A 1 7.68 7.38 -3.41
C MET A 1 8.53 7.90 -2.22
N VAL A 2 9.36 7.09 -1.54
CA VAL A 2 9.95 7.56 -0.25
C VAL A 2 10.88 8.76 -0.36
N ILE A 3 11.57 8.91 -1.50
CA ILE A 3 12.50 10.03 -1.74
C ILE A 3 11.78 11.39 -1.87
N PHE A 4 10.45 11.38 -1.98
CA PHE A 4 9.61 12.58 -1.97
C PHE A 4 8.98 12.87 -0.61
N ARG A 5 9.43 12.22 0.48
CA ARG A 5 8.92 12.51 1.82
C ARG A 5 9.11 13.98 2.16
N GLY A 6 8.02 14.64 2.55
CA GLY A 6 8.05 16.07 2.90
C GLY A 6 8.27 17.01 1.70
N PHE A 7 8.24 16.51 0.46
CA PHE A 7 8.55 17.32 -0.72
C PHE A 7 7.43 18.31 -1.07
N ALA A 8 6.17 17.90 -0.93
CA ALA A 8 4.99 18.70 -1.25
C ALA A 8 3.97 18.58 -0.11
N GLU A 9 3.80 19.67 0.63
CA GLU A 9 2.98 19.78 1.84
C GLU A 9 2.02 20.95 1.71
N ASP A 10 0.86 20.86 2.37
CA ASP A 10 -0.14 21.94 2.46
C ASP A 10 -0.64 22.49 1.11
N MET A 11 -0.90 21.58 0.16
CA MET A 11 -1.40 21.89 -1.20
C MET A 11 -2.72 21.16 -1.46
N SER A 12 -3.47 21.63 -2.45
CA SER A 12 -4.62 20.88 -2.95
C SER A 12 -4.16 19.54 -3.54
N MET A 13 -5.02 18.51 -3.54
CA MET A 13 -4.66 17.22 -4.12
C MET A 13 -4.31 17.33 -5.61
N ASP A 14 -5.01 18.20 -6.35
CA ASP A 14 -4.73 18.44 -7.76
C ASP A 14 -3.33 19.05 -7.96
N ASP A 15 -2.99 20.12 -7.24
CA ASP A 15 -1.67 20.76 -7.34
C ASP A 15 -0.56 19.81 -6.84
N TRP A 16 -0.85 19.02 -5.81
CA TRP A 16 0.08 18.02 -5.26
C TRP A 16 0.47 17.01 -6.34
N PHE A 17 -0.49 16.45 -7.07
CA PHE A 17 -0.21 15.53 -8.19
C PHE A 17 0.38 16.25 -9.40
N ASN A 18 -0.30 17.26 -9.92
CA ASN A 18 -0.04 17.84 -11.24
C ASN A 18 1.11 18.86 -11.28
N GLU A 19 1.37 19.58 -10.19
CA GLU A 19 2.44 20.58 -10.14
C GLU A 19 3.71 20.07 -9.46
N ARG A 20 3.58 19.11 -8.54
CA ARG A 20 4.69 18.66 -7.68
C ARG A 20 5.09 17.21 -7.88
N ILE A 21 4.20 16.26 -7.66
CA ILE A 21 4.59 14.85 -7.61
C ILE A 21 4.85 14.29 -9.01
N TRP A 22 3.85 14.23 -9.88
CA TRP A 22 4.01 13.61 -11.20
C TRP A 22 5.10 14.26 -12.06
N PRO A 23 5.27 15.59 -12.08
CA PRO A 23 6.37 16.19 -12.83
C PRO A 23 7.74 15.69 -12.37
N TYR A 24 7.97 15.54 -11.07
CA TYR A 24 9.26 15.05 -10.56
C TYR A 24 9.39 13.54 -10.64
N GLU A 25 8.30 12.79 -10.44
CA GLU A 25 8.26 11.34 -10.66
C GLU A 25 8.61 10.95 -12.10
N SER A 26 8.17 11.74 -13.09
CA SER A 26 8.49 11.52 -14.50
C SER A 26 9.99 11.62 -14.82
N ARG A 27 10.81 12.10 -13.87
CA ARG A 27 12.27 12.22 -13.97
C ARG A 27 13.03 11.16 -13.17
N LEU A 28 12.31 10.25 -12.50
CA LEU A 28 12.93 9.12 -11.82
C LEU A 28 13.70 8.26 -12.81
N THR A 29 14.81 7.71 -12.32
CA THR A 29 15.55 6.65 -12.98
C THR A 29 15.37 5.37 -12.16
N PRO A 30 15.66 4.20 -12.74
CA PRO A 30 15.68 2.95 -11.99
C PRO A 30 16.50 3.05 -10.70
N ASP A 31 17.68 3.68 -10.74
CA ASP A 31 18.54 3.88 -9.57
C ASP A 31 17.89 4.73 -8.47
N HIS A 32 17.10 5.74 -8.83
CA HIS A 32 16.37 6.55 -7.85
C HIS A 32 15.29 5.72 -7.15
N VAL A 33 14.60 4.84 -7.89
CA VAL A 33 13.59 3.94 -7.32
C VAL A 33 14.24 2.91 -6.41
N GLU A 34 15.37 2.32 -6.82
CA GLU A 34 16.12 1.36 -6.03
C GLU A 34 16.61 1.94 -4.69
N ALA A 35 17.22 3.13 -4.72
CA ALA A 35 17.66 3.85 -3.53
C ALA A 35 16.47 4.15 -2.59
N GLY A 36 15.34 4.58 -3.16
CA GLY A 36 14.11 4.79 -2.41
C GLY A 36 13.57 3.50 -1.80
N ALA A 37 13.55 2.39 -2.53
CA ALA A 37 13.08 1.11 -2.03
C ALA A 37 13.93 0.61 -0.85
N ARG A 38 15.26 0.75 -0.91
CA ARG A 38 16.15 0.41 0.22
C ARG A 38 15.81 1.20 1.47
N LEU A 39 15.67 2.52 1.37
CA LEU A 39 15.30 3.37 2.51
C LEU A 39 13.90 3.02 3.06
N ALA A 40 12.94 2.75 2.17
CA ALA A 40 11.59 2.34 2.57
C ALA A 40 11.61 1.01 3.35
N VAL A 41 12.40 0.03 2.91
CA VAL A 41 12.55 -1.25 3.61
C VAL A 41 13.19 -1.08 4.98
N VAL A 42 14.20 -0.21 5.13
CA VAL A 42 14.77 0.11 6.44
C VAL A 42 13.70 0.62 7.40
N GLU A 43 12.93 1.64 7.00
CA GLU A 43 11.87 2.21 7.84
C GLU A 43 10.77 1.18 8.16
N MET A 44 10.37 0.38 7.18
CA MET A 44 9.39 -0.68 7.38
C MET A 44 9.86 -1.71 8.42
N ILE A 45 11.12 -2.16 8.33
CA ILE A 45 11.72 -3.07 9.31
C ILE A 45 11.78 -2.41 10.70
N GLU A 46 12.15 -1.13 10.78
CA GLU A 46 12.13 -0.38 12.05
C GLU A 46 10.77 -0.40 12.73
N HIS A 47 9.69 -0.34 11.94
CA HIS A 47 8.30 -0.40 12.40
C HIS A 47 7.73 -1.81 12.56
N GLY A 48 8.54 -2.87 12.41
CA GLY A 48 8.08 -4.24 12.59
C GLY A 48 7.30 -4.81 11.40
N VAL A 49 7.45 -4.22 10.21
CA VAL A 49 6.83 -4.75 8.98
C VAL A 49 7.62 -5.93 8.47
N THR A 50 6.95 -7.06 8.30
CA THR A 50 7.52 -8.30 7.74
C THR A 50 7.11 -8.54 6.30
N ALA A 51 5.98 -7.97 5.88
CA ALA A 51 5.45 -8.09 4.52
C ALA A 51 4.75 -6.79 4.08
N PHE A 52 4.90 -6.42 2.81
CA PHE A 52 4.22 -5.27 2.23
C PHE A 52 3.68 -5.55 0.82
N ALA A 53 2.73 -4.74 0.37
CA ALA A 53 2.31 -4.67 -1.02
C ALA A 53 2.81 -3.35 -1.62
N ASP A 54 3.42 -3.39 -2.80
CA ASP A 54 3.89 -2.21 -3.50
C ASP A 54 3.12 -2.03 -4.81
N HIS A 55 2.88 -0.76 -5.18
CA HIS A 55 2.24 -0.39 -6.43
C HIS A 55 3.00 0.78 -7.04
N TYR A 56 4.15 0.48 -7.66
CA TYR A 56 5.04 1.52 -8.17
C TYR A 56 5.73 1.13 -9.49
N PHE A 57 6.44 2.11 -10.06
CA PHE A 57 7.28 1.93 -11.24
C PHE A 57 8.55 1.14 -10.91
N GLU A 58 9.25 0.67 -11.93
CA GLU A 58 10.55 -0.02 -11.79
C GLU A 58 10.49 -1.21 -10.81
N ALA A 59 9.38 -1.95 -10.81
CA ALA A 59 9.15 -3.10 -9.94
C ALA A 59 10.27 -4.16 -10.01
N ASP A 60 11.03 -4.21 -11.11
CA ASP A 60 12.22 -5.04 -11.27
C ASP A 60 13.32 -4.68 -10.24
N ARG A 61 13.55 -3.38 -10.03
CA ARG A 61 14.50 -2.86 -9.04
C ARG A 61 14.02 -3.05 -7.62
N ILE A 62 12.71 -2.89 -7.41
CA ILE A 62 12.09 -3.15 -6.10
C ILE A 62 12.20 -4.63 -5.75
N ALA A 63 12.01 -5.53 -6.72
CA ALA A 63 12.24 -6.96 -6.53
C ALA A 63 13.69 -7.26 -6.12
N ASP A 64 14.69 -6.63 -6.75
CA ASP A 64 16.10 -6.80 -6.35
C ASP A 64 16.34 -6.41 -4.89
N VAL A 65 15.76 -5.29 -4.43
CA VAL A 65 15.84 -4.86 -3.03
C VAL A 65 15.13 -5.83 -2.09
N VAL A 66 13.99 -6.39 -2.48
CA VAL A 66 13.27 -7.41 -1.71
C VAL A 66 14.14 -8.67 -1.54
N LEU A 67 14.80 -9.13 -2.61
CA LEU A 67 15.70 -10.28 -2.57
C LEU A 67 16.95 -10.02 -1.71
N GLU A 68 17.55 -8.83 -1.85
CA GLU A 68 18.71 -8.36 -1.08
C GLU A 68 18.43 -8.32 0.42
N THR A 69 17.38 -7.61 0.81
CA THR A 69 17.03 -7.35 2.22
C THR A 69 16.36 -8.55 2.86
N GLY A 70 15.66 -9.36 2.06
CA GLY A 70 14.95 -10.54 2.50
C GLY A 70 13.62 -10.28 3.19
N ILE A 71 13.10 -9.05 3.14
CA ILE A 71 11.70 -8.74 3.48
C ILE A 71 10.76 -9.44 2.49
N ARG A 72 9.48 -9.56 2.84
CA ARG A 72 8.46 -10.16 1.97
C ARG A 72 7.68 -9.09 1.21
N ALA A 73 7.37 -9.33 -0.06
CA ALA A 73 6.65 -8.37 -0.89
C ALA A 73 5.63 -9.02 -1.82
N ASP A 74 4.59 -8.25 -2.13
CA ASP A 74 3.70 -8.44 -3.27
C ASP A 74 3.79 -7.20 -4.16
N LEU A 75 4.39 -7.33 -5.35
CA LEU A 75 4.67 -6.19 -6.22
C LEU A 75 3.65 -6.11 -7.35
N ALA A 76 3.05 -4.93 -7.52
CA ALA A 76 2.16 -4.63 -8.62
C ALA A 76 2.80 -3.57 -9.53
N PRO A 77 3.43 -3.95 -10.65
CA PRO A 77 4.00 -2.98 -11.57
C PRO A 77 2.91 -2.02 -12.08
N THR A 78 3.11 -0.71 -11.86
CA THR A 78 2.09 0.30 -12.19
C THR A 78 1.88 0.43 -13.69
N VAL A 79 0.63 0.33 -14.12
CA VAL A 79 0.20 0.53 -15.50
C VAL A 79 -0.80 1.67 -15.60
N PHE A 80 -0.48 2.65 -16.45
CA PHE A 80 -1.41 3.68 -16.89
C PHE A 80 -2.02 3.31 -18.26
N GLY A 81 -3.34 3.28 -18.32
CA GLY A 81 -4.13 2.92 -19.51
C GLY A 81 -4.49 4.08 -20.43
N LEU A 82 -3.80 5.22 -20.30
CA LEU A 82 -3.99 6.41 -21.15
C LEU A 82 -2.80 6.62 -22.10
N GLY A 83 -3.03 7.30 -23.23
CA GLY A 83 -1.99 7.64 -24.20
C GLY A 83 -1.67 6.52 -25.21
N GLU A 84 -0.60 6.69 -25.98
CA GLU A 84 -0.13 5.70 -26.95
C GLU A 84 0.60 4.55 -26.25
N GLY A 85 0.65 3.37 -26.86
CA GLY A 85 1.44 2.24 -26.35
C GLY A 85 0.85 1.52 -25.12
N VAL A 86 -0.46 1.62 -24.88
CA VAL A 86 -1.11 1.02 -23.70
C VAL A 86 -0.97 -0.50 -23.69
N ALA A 87 -1.20 -1.17 -24.83
CA ALA A 87 -1.12 -2.62 -24.91
C ALA A 87 0.29 -3.12 -24.58
N GLU A 88 1.30 -2.46 -25.14
CA GLU A 88 2.72 -2.75 -24.92
C GLU A 88 3.11 -2.55 -23.45
N ARG A 89 2.60 -1.52 -22.77
CA ARG A 89 2.83 -1.33 -21.33
C ARG A 89 2.20 -2.43 -20.49
N VAL A 90 0.96 -2.81 -20.82
CA VAL A 90 0.25 -3.92 -20.14
C VAL A 90 1.02 -5.22 -20.32
N ASP A 91 1.46 -5.52 -21.55
CA ASP A 91 2.21 -6.73 -21.86
C ASP A 91 3.61 -6.72 -21.22
N ALA A 92 4.31 -5.58 -21.21
CA ALA A 92 5.61 -5.46 -20.54
C ALA A 92 5.52 -5.70 -19.02
N ALA A 93 4.46 -5.20 -18.36
CA ALA A 93 4.20 -5.50 -16.95
C ALA A 93 3.93 -7.01 -16.75
N ALA A 94 3.11 -7.61 -17.60
CA ALA A 94 2.82 -9.05 -17.55
C ALA A 94 4.08 -9.91 -17.78
N GLU A 95 4.96 -9.51 -18.71
CA GLU A 95 6.22 -10.18 -18.99
C GLU A 95 7.20 -10.07 -17.82
N LEU A 96 7.30 -8.89 -17.17
CA LEU A 96 8.10 -8.73 -15.96
C LEU A 96 7.65 -9.70 -14.88
N ILE A 97 6.33 -9.77 -14.64
CA ILE A 97 5.75 -10.71 -13.68
C ILE A 97 6.11 -12.15 -14.05
N ALA A 98 5.91 -12.54 -15.32
CA ALA A 98 6.24 -13.89 -15.78
C ALA A 98 7.71 -14.27 -15.58
N ARG A 99 8.63 -13.31 -15.73
CA ARG A 99 10.08 -13.53 -15.54
C ARG A 99 10.50 -13.63 -14.08
N ARG A 100 9.90 -12.83 -13.19
CA ARG A 100 10.38 -12.64 -11.81
C ARG A 100 9.57 -13.40 -10.75
N ARG A 101 8.35 -13.85 -11.07
CA ARG A 101 7.40 -14.43 -10.08
C ARG A 101 7.89 -15.68 -9.37
N ASP A 102 8.88 -16.38 -9.94
CA ASP A 102 9.43 -17.62 -9.42
C ASP A 102 10.84 -17.44 -8.81
N ASP A 103 11.32 -16.19 -8.67
CA ASP A 103 12.66 -15.89 -8.15
C ASP A 103 12.83 -16.30 -6.67
N ASP A 104 11.81 -16.05 -5.85
CA ASP A 104 11.84 -16.32 -4.42
C ASP A 104 10.42 -16.44 -3.84
N PRO A 105 10.15 -17.40 -2.95
CA PRO A 105 8.82 -17.57 -2.36
C PRO A 105 8.35 -16.35 -1.54
N ARG A 106 9.23 -15.43 -1.14
CA ARG A 106 8.90 -14.17 -0.44
C ARG A 106 8.46 -13.06 -1.38
N LEU A 107 8.60 -13.24 -2.69
CA LEU A 107 8.25 -12.27 -3.71
C LEU A 107 7.06 -12.79 -4.52
N THR A 108 5.94 -12.07 -4.49
CA THR A 108 4.76 -12.35 -5.33
C THR A 108 4.42 -11.13 -6.15
N PHE A 109 3.52 -11.30 -7.12
CA PHE A 109 3.17 -10.24 -8.04
C PHE A 109 1.66 -10.18 -8.29
N ARG A 110 1.22 -8.99 -8.68
CA ARG A 110 -0.11 -8.67 -9.20
C ARG A 110 0.01 -7.77 -10.43
N MET A 111 -1.04 -7.70 -11.24
CA MET A 111 -1.13 -6.60 -12.20
C MET A 111 -1.56 -5.32 -11.48
N GLY A 112 -0.89 -4.20 -11.77
CA GLY A 112 -1.11 -2.93 -11.08
C GLY A 112 -1.76 -1.83 -11.95
N PRO A 113 -3.01 -1.95 -12.41
CA PRO A 113 -3.69 -0.81 -13.03
C PRO A 113 -3.71 0.35 -12.02
N HIS A 114 -3.32 1.56 -12.42
CA HIS A 114 -3.23 2.67 -11.47
C HIS A 114 -4.57 2.95 -10.77
N ALA A 115 -5.61 3.29 -11.55
CA ALA A 115 -6.97 3.54 -11.08
C ALA A 115 -7.95 3.49 -12.27
N PRO A 116 -9.28 3.26 -12.06
CA PRO A 116 -10.28 3.26 -13.13
C PRO A 116 -10.26 4.51 -14.02
N TYR A 117 -10.11 5.70 -13.44
CA TYR A 117 -10.08 6.95 -14.23
C TYR A 117 -8.83 7.11 -15.10
N THR A 118 -7.76 6.35 -14.82
CA THR A 118 -6.52 6.29 -15.62
C THR A 118 -6.41 5.03 -16.46
N CYS A 119 -7.39 4.13 -16.39
CA CYS A 119 -7.42 2.86 -17.08
C CYS A 119 -8.84 2.67 -17.66
N PRO A 120 -9.14 3.29 -18.82
CA PRO A 120 -10.46 3.18 -19.44
C PRO A 120 -10.82 1.71 -19.73
N PRO A 121 -12.10 1.38 -19.98
CA PRO A 121 -12.57 -0.01 -20.02
C PRO A 121 -11.74 -0.96 -20.90
N PRO A 122 -11.34 -0.61 -22.15
CA PRO A 122 -10.51 -1.51 -22.96
C PRO A 122 -9.14 -1.81 -22.35
N ALA A 123 -8.52 -0.83 -21.67
CA ALA A 123 -7.24 -1.01 -20.99
C ALA A 123 -7.43 -1.87 -19.73
N MET A 124 -8.48 -1.61 -18.94
CA MET A 124 -8.79 -2.42 -17.76
C MET A 124 -9.07 -3.88 -18.14
N GLU A 125 -9.90 -4.13 -19.16
CA GLU A 125 -10.19 -5.48 -19.69
C GLU A 125 -8.91 -6.21 -20.13
N HIS A 126 -7.99 -5.50 -20.81
CA HIS A 126 -6.71 -6.06 -21.19
C HIS A 126 -5.88 -6.46 -19.95
N ILE A 127 -5.80 -5.59 -18.95
CA ILE A 127 -5.07 -5.85 -17.70
C ILE A 127 -5.67 -7.06 -16.97
N VAL A 128 -7.00 -7.14 -16.82
CA VAL A 128 -7.69 -8.29 -16.21
C VAL A 128 -7.41 -9.57 -16.98
N ARG A 129 -7.43 -9.53 -18.32
CA ARG A 129 -7.11 -10.69 -19.16
C ARG A 129 -5.69 -11.19 -18.88
N ARG A 130 -4.68 -10.31 -18.87
CA ARG A 130 -3.29 -10.70 -18.58
C ARG A 130 -3.12 -11.22 -17.16
N ALA A 131 -3.78 -10.61 -16.17
CA ALA A 131 -3.78 -11.10 -14.79
C ALA A 131 -4.33 -12.53 -14.70
N ARG A 132 -5.45 -12.81 -15.38
CA ARG A 132 -6.07 -14.14 -15.45
C ARG A 132 -5.16 -15.17 -16.12
N GLU A 133 -4.51 -14.82 -17.23
CA GLU A 133 -3.56 -15.70 -17.94
C GLU A 133 -2.35 -16.07 -17.07
N LEU A 134 -1.87 -15.14 -16.26
CA LEU A 134 -0.74 -15.36 -15.34
C LEU A 134 -1.15 -16.05 -14.03
N GLY A 135 -2.45 -16.08 -13.70
CA GLY A 135 -2.96 -16.58 -12.42
C GLY A 135 -2.66 -15.65 -11.25
N VAL A 136 -2.55 -14.34 -11.48
CA VAL A 136 -2.26 -13.32 -10.46
C VAL A 136 -3.46 -12.40 -10.21
N GLY A 137 -3.43 -11.69 -9.07
CA GLY A 137 -4.46 -10.72 -8.71
C GLY A 137 -4.25 -9.32 -9.28
N LEU A 138 -5.05 -8.37 -8.79
CA LEU A 138 -4.95 -6.94 -9.08
C LEU A 138 -4.59 -6.13 -7.82
N HIS A 139 -3.90 -5.01 -7.98
CA HIS A 139 -3.72 -3.97 -6.97
C HIS A 139 -3.94 -2.61 -7.62
N LEU A 140 -4.93 -1.85 -7.14
CA LEU A 140 -5.34 -0.58 -7.74
C LEU A 140 -6.07 0.36 -6.79
N HIS A 141 -6.04 1.66 -7.08
CA HIS A 141 -6.81 2.67 -6.38
C HIS A 141 -8.26 2.68 -6.88
N VAL A 142 -9.24 2.61 -5.97
CA VAL A 142 -10.67 2.64 -6.32
C VAL A 142 -11.46 3.49 -5.31
N SER A 143 -12.31 4.39 -5.82
CA SER A 143 -13.18 5.29 -5.03
C SER A 143 -12.44 5.94 -3.86
N GLU A 144 -11.27 6.50 -4.16
CA GLU A 144 -10.41 7.15 -3.19
C GLU A 144 -11.00 8.51 -2.77
N THR A 145 -11.59 9.24 -3.72
CA THR A 145 -12.28 10.51 -3.45
C THR A 145 -13.71 10.51 -3.98
N ARG A 146 -14.55 11.36 -3.39
CA ARG A 146 -15.92 11.58 -3.87
C ARG A 146 -15.96 12.05 -5.32
N ALA A 147 -15.02 12.93 -5.70
CA ALA A 147 -14.92 13.47 -7.06
C ALA A 147 -14.68 12.35 -8.10
N GLN A 148 -13.84 11.36 -7.78
CA GLN A 148 -13.64 10.19 -8.66
C GLN A 148 -14.93 9.39 -8.86
N VAL A 149 -15.75 9.22 -7.81
CA VAL A 149 -17.04 8.50 -7.90
C VAL A 149 -18.03 9.27 -8.77
N GLU A 150 -18.17 10.58 -8.52
CA GLU A 150 -19.06 11.46 -9.28
C GLU A 150 -18.65 11.53 -10.76
N GLU A 151 -17.35 11.62 -11.04
CA GLU A 151 -16.81 11.66 -12.39
C GLU A 151 -17.00 10.34 -13.14
N SER A 152 -16.80 9.20 -12.46
CA SER A 152 -17.05 7.89 -13.03
C SER A 152 -18.52 7.71 -13.41
N ARG A 153 -19.45 8.14 -12.53
CA ARG A 153 -20.89 8.15 -12.84
C ARG A 153 -21.21 9.05 -14.02
N ARG A 154 -20.57 10.23 -14.12
CA ARG A 154 -20.77 11.17 -15.22
C ARG A 154 -20.27 10.63 -16.56
N ARG A 155 -19.10 10.00 -16.59
CA ARG A 155 -18.46 9.50 -17.83
C ARG A 155 -18.99 8.14 -18.28
N GLU A 156 -19.21 7.24 -17.34
CA GLU A 156 -19.50 5.82 -17.62
C GLU A 156 -20.88 5.36 -17.14
N GLY A 157 -21.64 6.20 -16.44
CA GLY A 157 -22.96 5.85 -15.92
C GLY A 157 -22.93 4.87 -14.74
N ARG A 158 -21.77 4.64 -14.12
CA ARG A 158 -21.55 3.65 -13.06
C ARG A 158 -20.48 4.09 -12.07
N THR A 159 -20.37 3.41 -10.92
CA THR A 159 -19.32 3.67 -9.93
C THR A 159 -17.95 3.14 -10.40
N PRO A 160 -16.83 3.59 -9.81
CA PRO A 160 -15.51 3.02 -10.09
C PRO A 160 -15.44 1.52 -9.81
N PHE A 161 -16.10 1.03 -8.76
CA PHE A 161 -16.22 -0.41 -8.49
C PHE A 161 -16.99 -1.13 -9.59
N ALA A 162 -18.12 -0.60 -10.05
CA ALA A 162 -18.85 -1.18 -11.17
C ALA A 162 -18.06 -1.20 -12.49
N ALA A 163 -17.19 -0.21 -12.73
CA ALA A 163 -16.27 -0.23 -13.87
C ALA A 163 -15.25 -1.39 -13.76
N VAL A 164 -14.64 -1.59 -12.59
CA VAL A 164 -13.71 -2.71 -12.35
C VAL A 164 -14.43 -4.05 -12.44
N ALA A 165 -15.65 -4.15 -11.89
CA ALA A 165 -16.48 -5.35 -11.95
C ALA A 165 -16.85 -5.72 -13.39
N ALA A 166 -17.21 -4.74 -14.22
CA ALA A 166 -17.56 -4.98 -15.62
C ALA A 166 -16.39 -5.51 -16.46
N ALA A 167 -15.16 -5.16 -16.11
CA ALA A 167 -13.95 -5.74 -16.72
C ALA A 167 -13.62 -7.16 -16.21
N GLY A 168 -14.38 -7.68 -15.25
CA GLY A 168 -14.13 -8.96 -14.58
C GLY A 168 -13.07 -8.90 -13.48
N GLY A 169 -12.69 -7.71 -13.00
CA GLY A 169 -11.57 -7.54 -12.08
C GLY A 169 -11.78 -8.21 -10.72
N PHE A 170 -13.01 -8.17 -10.19
CA PHE A 170 -13.35 -8.78 -8.89
C PHE A 170 -13.61 -10.30 -8.95
N GLU A 171 -13.46 -10.91 -10.13
CA GLU A 171 -13.34 -12.37 -10.25
C GLU A 171 -11.94 -12.88 -9.85
N LEU A 172 -10.98 -11.96 -9.72
CA LEU A 172 -9.62 -12.23 -9.28
C LEU A 172 -9.42 -11.77 -7.82
N PRO A 173 -8.34 -12.19 -7.14
CA PRO A 173 -7.92 -11.56 -5.89
C PRO A 173 -7.59 -10.09 -6.14
N VAL A 174 -8.10 -9.17 -5.31
CA VAL A 174 -7.89 -7.72 -5.49
C VAL A 174 -7.47 -7.05 -4.20
N ILE A 175 -6.44 -6.21 -4.27
CA ILE A 175 -6.14 -5.19 -3.27
C ILE A 175 -6.67 -3.87 -3.80
N VAL A 176 -7.70 -3.34 -3.14
CA VAL A 176 -8.21 -2.00 -3.37
C VAL A 176 -7.45 -1.05 -2.45
N ALA A 177 -6.60 -0.21 -3.01
CA ALA A 177 -6.07 0.93 -2.28
C ALA A 177 -7.22 1.89 -1.98
N HIS A 178 -7.40 2.19 -0.70
CA HIS A 178 -8.41 3.07 -0.13
C HIS A 178 -9.84 2.50 -0.06
N GLY A 179 -10.65 2.68 -1.11
CA GLY A 179 -12.10 2.46 -1.05
C GLY A 179 -12.83 3.34 -0.04
N LEU A 180 -12.31 4.54 0.25
CA LEU A 180 -12.86 5.47 1.24
C LEU A 180 -14.33 5.82 0.95
N TRP A 181 -14.67 5.97 -0.33
CA TRP A 181 -16.00 6.30 -0.83
C TRP A 181 -16.72 5.09 -1.45
N VAL A 182 -16.47 3.88 -0.93
CA VAL A 182 -17.21 2.66 -1.33
C VAL A 182 -18.69 2.76 -0.95
N GLU A 183 -19.59 2.48 -1.87
CA GLU A 183 -21.03 2.51 -1.61
C GLU A 183 -21.58 1.11 -1.25
N GLU A 184 -22.76 1.04 -0.64
CA GLU A 184 -23.36 -0.24 -0.25
C GLU A 184 -23.61 -1.16 -1.47
N GLU A 185 -24.00 -0.57 -2.60
CA GLU A 185 -24.18 -1.30 -3.86
C GLU A 185 -22.86 -1.86 -4.42
N ASP A 186 -21.74 -1.18 -4.18
CA ASP A 186 -20.41 -1.63 -4.62
C ASP A 186 -19.99 -2.92 -3.89
N LEU A 187 -20.40 -3.07 -2.62
CA LEU A 187 -20.08 -4.27 -1.83
C LEU A 187 -20.72 -5.55 -2.39
N ALA A 188 -21.76 -5.44 -3.22
CA ALA A 188 -22.34 -6.59 -3.92
C ALA A 188 -21.47 -7.06 -5.10
N LEU A 189 -20.54 -6.23 -5.57
CA LEU A 189 -19.71 -6.48 -6.76
C LEU A 189 -18.34 -7.07 -6.42
N VAL A 190 -17.86 -6.89 -5.19
CA VAL A 190 -16.53 -7.33 -4.77
C VAL A 190 -16.46 -8.83 -4.52
N GLY A 191 -15.33 -9.43 -4.87
CA GLY A 191 -15.08 -10.86 -4.73
C GLY A 191 -14.76 -11.30 -3.29
N ALA A 192 -14.70 -12.62 -3.10
CA ALA A 192 -14.34 -13.22 -1.81
C ALA A 192 -12.87 -12.97 -1.41
N ASP A 193 -12.01 -12.57 -2.36
CA ASP A 193 -10.60 -12.24 -2.14
C ASP A 193 -10.29 -10.77 -2.45
N THR A 194 -11.29 -9.90 -2.31
CA THR A 194 -11.11 -8.44 -2.32
C THR A 194 -10.80 -7.93 -0.92
N TRP A 195 -9.72 -7.15 -0.81
CA TRP A 195 -9.24 -6.51 0.42
C TRP A 195 -9.07 -5.01 0.21
N PHE A 196 -9.43 -4.22 1.22
CA PHE A 196 -9.38 -2.77 1.19
C PHE A 196 -8.24 -2.30 2.09
N ALA A 197 -7.18 -1.74 1.51
CA ALA A 197 -6.05 -1.18 2.24
C ALA A 197 -6.39 0.23 2.72
N VAL A 198 -6.71 0.38 4.01
CA VAL A 198 -7.09 1.67 4.60
C VAL A 198 -5.87 2.47 5.03
N SER A 199 -5.79 3.72 4.54
CA SER A 199 -4.67 4.65 4.77
C SER A 199 -5.17 5.96 5.41
N PRO A 200 -5.71 5.93 6.65
CA PRO A 200 -6.32 7.09 7.29
C PRO A 200 -5.40 8.31 7.41
N LYS A 201 -4.08 8.13 7.52
CA LYS A 201 -3.17 9.28 7.58
C LYS A 201 -3.19 10.07 6.26
N THR A 202 -3.21 9.38 5.12
CA THR A 202 -3.40 9.99 3.81
C THR A 202 -4.74 10.72 3.74
N TYR A 203 -5.82 10.10 4.25
CA TYR A 203 -7.16 10.71 4.21
C TYR A 203 -7.20 12.04 4.95
N LEU A 204 -6.56 12.08 6.12
CA LEU A 204 -6.42 13.29 6.92
C LEU A 204 -5.50 14.32 6.23
N LYS A 205 -4.34 13.89 5.74
CA LYS A 205 -3.33 14.78 5.15
C LYS A 205 -3.83 15.46 3.87
N LEU A 206 -4.55 14.72 3.02
CA LEU A 206 -5.07 15.22 1.74
C LEU A 206 -6.53 15.70 1.83
N ALA A 207 -7.09 15.81 3.04
CA ALA A 207 -8.47 16.27 3.28
C ALA A 207 -9.53 15.56 2.43
N MET A 208 -9.46 14.24 2.36
CA MET A 208 -10.22 13.40 1.41
C MET A 208 -11.70 13.21 1.77
N GLY A 209 -12.12 13.85 2.85
CA GLY A 209 -13.46 13.78 3.43
C GLY A 209 -13.66 12.55 4.31
N GLU A 210 -14.84 12.47 4.93
CA GLU A 210 -15.18 11.35 5.81
C GLU A 210 -15.32 10.04 5.04
N GLY A 211 -15.95 10.03 3.86
CA GLY A 211 -16.23 8.79 3.14
C GLY A 211 -17.26 7.89 3.84
N SER A 212 -17.71 6.88 3.12
CA SER A 212 -18.75 5.92 3.54
C SER A 212 -18.17 4.68 4.24
N LEU A 213 -16.87 4.41 4.05
CA LEU A 213 -16.17 3.25 4.61
C LEU A 213 -16.42 3.08 6.13
N TRP A 214 -16.38 4.17 6.90
CA TRP A 214 -16.54 4.12 8.36
C TRP A 214 -17.91 3.66 8.83
N ARG A 215 -18.96 3.82 8.02
CA ARG A 215 -20.32 3.38 8.35
C ARG A 215 -20.58 1.96 7.89
N LEU A 216 -19.82 1.50 6.90
CA LEU A 216 -19.91 0.16 6.33
C LEU A 216 -18.93 -0.83 6.97
N TRP A 217 -18.06 -0.42 7.90
CA TRP A 217 -16.97 -1.24 8.49
C TRP A 217 -17.41 -2.61 9.05
N GLY A 218 -18.68 -2.72 9.48
CA GLY A 218 -19.25 -3.95 10.02
C GLY A 218 -19.72 -4.94 8.96
N ASP A 219 -19.79 -4.54 7.69
CA ASP A 219 -20.18 -5.43 6.59
C ASP A 219 -19.06 -6.46 6.33
N PRO A 220 -19.36 -7.77 6.33
CA PRO A 220 -18.35 -8.82 6.15
C PRO A 220 -17.69 -8.81 4.76
N ARG A 221 -18.28 -8.15 3.77
CA ARG A 221 -17.72 -8.01 2.40
C ARG A 221 -16.68 -6.90 2.33
N LEU A 222 -16.72 -5.93 3.24
CA LEU A 222 -15.73 -4.87 3.38
C LEU A 222 -14.54 -5.37 4.20
N ARG A 223 -13.69 -6.20 3.58
CA ARG A 223 -12.52 -6.79 4.26
C ARG A 223 -11.38 -5.77 4.34
N LEU A 224 -11.21 -5.17 5.51
CA LEU A 224 -10.20 -4.13 5.74
C LEU A 224 -8.83 -4.73 6.10
N ALA A 225 -7.78 -4.17 5.51
CA ALA A 225 -6.38 -4.36 5.85
C ALA A 225 -5.69 -2.99 6.00
N ALA A 226 -4.55 -2.93 6.68
CA ALA A 226 -3.80 -1.68 6.83
C ALA A 226 -3.02 -1.32 5.56
N GLY A 227 -3.07 -0.05 5.15
CA GLY A 227 -2.22 0.52 4.09
C GLY A 227 -1.57 1.81 4.60
N THR A 228 -0.31 2.04 4.24
CA THR A 228 0.38 3.31 4.58
C THR A 228 0.26 4.35 3.48
N ASP A 229 -0.05 3.91 2.26
CA ASP A 229 0.19 4.67 1.03
C ASP A 229 1.68 5.09 0.93
N GLY A 230 2.01 6.01 0.03
CA GLY A 230 3.35 6.55 -0.14
C GLY A 230 3.79 7.51 0.98
N ALA A 231 5.09 7.52 1.28
CA ALA A 231 5.65 8.47 2.24
C ALA A 231 5.62 9.95 1.78
N ALA A 232 5.07 10.28 0.61
CA ALA A 232 4.83 11.65 0.18
C ALA A 232 3.45 12.18 0.63
N SER A 233 2.48 11.27 0.85
CA SER A 233 1.09 11.56 1.21
C SER A 233 0.70 11.04 2.61
N SER A 234 1.59 10.29 3.26
CA SER A 234 1.44 9.81 4.64
C SER A 234 2.59 10.27 5.55
N ASN A 235 3.79 10.36 4.97
CA ASN A 235 5.09 10.68 5.59
C ASN A 235 5.63 9.66 6.60
N THR A 236 5.02 8.49 6.74
CA THR A 236 5.50 7.35 7.56
C THR A 236 5.07 6.02 6.94
N LEU A 237 5.96 5.03 6.93
CA LEU A 237 5.67 3.67 6.48
C LEU A 237 5.40 2.75 7.67
N ASN A 238 4.39 3.11 8.47
CA ASN A 238 4.01 2.40 9.69
C ASN A 238 2.54 1.94 9.66
N PRO A 239 2.24 0.67 9.35
CA PRO A 239 0.86 0.18 9.34
C PRO A 239 0.19 0.19 10.73
N LEU A 240 0.96 0.13 11.83
CA LEU A 240 0.41 0.22 13.19
C LEU A 240 -0.16 1.62 13.47
N GLU A 241 0.50 2.68 12.97
CA GLU A 241 -0.01 4.05 13.04
C GLU A 241 -1.33 4.16 12.26
N GLN A 242 -1.41 3.55 11.08
CA GLN A 242 -2.61 3.57 10.25
C GLN A 242 -3.78 2.87 10.96
N VAL A 243 -3.54 1.72 11.58
CA VAL A 243 -4.56 0.99 12.35
C VAL A 243 -4.99 1.76 13.59
N ARG A 244 -4.06 2.43 14.29
CA ARG A 244 -4.37 3.33 15.41
C ARG A 244 -5.32 4.44 14.96
N LEU A 245 -4.96 5.12 13.87
CA LEU A 245 -5.78 6.20 13.31
C LEU A 245 -7.14 5.68 12.83
N TRP A 246 -7.17 4.52 12.17
CA TRP A 246 -8.42 3.87 11.73
C TRP A 246 -9.35 3.60 12.91
N ALA A 247 -8.82 3.08 14.02
CA ALA A 247 -9.65 2.79 15.19
C ALA A 247 -10.21 4.05 15.86
N LEU A 248 -9.38 5.10 15.99
CA LEU A 248 -9.79 6.36 16.63
C LEU A 248 -10.75 7.17 15.75
N LEU A 249 -10.46 7.28 14.45
CA LEU A 249 -11.32 7.96 13.49
C LEU A 249 -12.64 7.20 13.32
N GLY A 250 -12.60 5.87 13.29
CA GLY A 250 -13.81 5.05 13.22
C GLY A 250 -14.76 5.31 14.39
N LYS A 251 -14.25 5.26 15.64
CA LYS A 251 -15.03 5.62 16.84
C LYS A 251 -15.66 7.00 16.73
N HIS A 252 -14.88 7.97 16.25
CA HIS A 252 -15.34 9.36 16.07
C HIS A 252 -16.43 9.46 14.99
N ALA A 253 -16.19 8.89 13.81
CA ALA A 253 -17.08 8.95 12.66
C ALA A 253 -18.47 8.35 12.93
N VAL A 254 -18.54 7.33 13.79
CA VAL A 254 -19.82 6.68 14.16
C VAL A 254 -20.37 7.16 15.50
N GLY A 255 -19.69 8.09 16.19
CA GLY A 255 -20.11 8.63 17.49
C GLY A 255 -20.15 7.61 18.63
N ARG A 256 -19.30 6.58 18.58
CA ARG A 256 -19.33 5.44 19.52
C ARG A 256 -17.94 5.01 19.95
N ALA A 257 -17.58 5.32 21.19
CA ALA A 257 -16.29 4.94 21.77
C ALA A 257 -16.11 3.42 21.96
N ASP A 258 -17.21 2.66 21.98
CA ASP A 258 -17.26 1.19 22.15
C ASP A 258 -17.13 0.39 20.83
N ARG A 259 -16.94 1.07 19.69
CA ARG A 259 -16.72 0.44 18.36
C ARG A 259 -15.25 0.53 17.94
N PHE A 260 -14.85 -0.16 16.87
CA PHE A 260 -13.45 -0.21 16.42
C PHE A 260 -12.54 -0.64 17.58
N THR A 261 -12.87 -1.80 18.12
CA THR A 261 -12.22 -2.43 19.28
C THR A 261 -10.75 -2.74 19.02
N LEU A 262 -9.99 -3.03 20.07
CA LEU A 262 -8.59 -3.43 19.96
C LEU A 262 -8.44 -4.72 19.12
N GLU A 263 -9.37 -5.65 19.29
CA GLU A 263 -9.42 -6.91 18.55
C GLU A 263 -9.72 -6.67 17.06
N GLU A 264 -10.63 -5.76 16.74
CA GLU A 264 -10.90 -5.37 15.34
C GLU A 264 -9.69 -4.67 14.72
N ALA A 265 -9.06 -3.74 15.43
CA ALA A 265 -7.86 -3.05 14.98
C ALA A 265 -6.70 -4.04 14.73
N TRP A 266 -6.46 -4.96 15.67
CA TRP A 266 -5.48 -6.05 15.48
C TRP A 266 -5.83 -6.92 14.27
N ARG A 267 -7.11 -7.26 14.09
CA ARG A 267 -7.58 -8.02 12.93
C ARG A 267 -7.30 -7.28 11.62
N VAL A 268 -7.52 -5.97 11.54
CA VAL A 268 -7.20 -5.16 10.35
C VAL A 268 -5.70 -5.19 10.05
N LEU A 269 -4.84 -5.10 11.07
CA LEU A 269 -3.39 -5.24 10.89
C LEU A 269 -3.04 -6.62 10.32
N MET A 270 -3.53 -7.69 10.95
CA MET A 270 -3.22 -9.07 10.56
C MET A 270 -3.86 -9.50 9.23
N ASN A 271 -4.96 -8.85 8.84
CA ASN A 271 -5.60 -9.06 7.54
C ASN A 271 -4.67 -8.72 6.38
N GLY A 272 -3.63 -7.88 6.57
CA GLY A 272 -2.60 -7.64 5.56
C GLY A 272 -1.96 -8.96 5.07
N HIS A 273 -1.61 -9.88 5.98
CA HIS A 273 -1.04 -11.18 5.59
C HIS A 273 -2.03 -12.06 4.79
N ARG A 274 -3.34 -11.93 5.07
CA ARG A 274 -4.38 -12.63 4.31
C ARG A 274 -4.57 -12.00 2.93
N ALA A 275 -4.55 -10.67 2.84
CA ALA A 275 -4.63 -9.94 1.58
C ALA A 275 -3.47 -10.31 0.64
N LEU A 276 -2.29 -10.57 1.19
CA LEU A 276 -1.13 -11.03 0.43
C LEU A 276 -1.17 -12.52 0.08
N GLY A 277 -2.13 -13.29 0.61
CA GLY A 277 -2.36 -14.70 0.25
C GLY A 277 -1.30 -15.67 0.77
N ARG A 278 -0.73 -15.42 1.95
CA ARG A 278 0.48 -16.13 2.41
C ARG A 278 0.27 -16.92 3.70
N GLY A 279 1.08 -17.95 3.90
CA GLY A 279 1.16 -18.75 5.14
C GLY A 279 1.84 -18.01 6.29
N THR A 280 1.51 -16.73 6.49
CA THR A 280 2.06 -15.83 7.51
C THR A 280 0.94 -15.05 8.20
N GLY A 281 1.24 -14.36 9.30
CA GLY A 281 0.25 -13.62 10.08
C GLY A 281 -0.43 -14.43 11.18
N ALA A 282 0.09 -15.61 11.50
CA ALA A 282 -0.24 -16.36 12.71
C ALA A 282 0.95 -17.20 13.17
N VAL A 283 1.13 -17.34 14.48
CA VAL A 283 2.14 -18.24 15.07
C VAL A 283 1.53 -19.64 15.18
N ARG A 284 1.80 -20.50 14.20
CA ARG A 284 1.25 -21.86 14.12
C ARG A 284 2.29 -22.82 13.52
N PRO A 285 2.34 -24.10 13.96
CA PRO A 285 3.17 -25.10 13.30
C PRO A 285 2.89 -25.17 11.80
N GLY A 286 3.97 -25.21 10.99
CA GLY A 286 3.89 -25.24 9.52
C GLY A 286 3.72 -23.89 8.84
N TRP A 287 3.64 -22.78 9.59
CA TRP A 287 3.63 -21.42 9.03
C TRP A 287 5.04 -20.83 9.03
N GLU A 288 5.30 -19.93 8.09
CA GLU A 288 6.58 -19.24 7.98
C GLU A 288 6.83 -18.35 9.21
N ALA A 289 8.08 -18.32 9.67
CA ALA A 289 8.48 -17.56 10.86
C ALA A 289 8.68 -16.07 10.55
N ASP A 290 7.59 -15.41 10.17
CA ASP A 290 7.48 -13.95 10.09
C ASP A 290 7.02 -13.41 11.46
N LEU A 291 7.96 -12.94 12.27
CA LEU A 291 7.76 -12.63 13.68
C LEU A 291 8.23 -11.20 14.01
N VAL A 292 7.53 -10.57 14.95
CA VAL A 292 7.90 -9.28 15.52
C VAL A 292 7.95 -9.42 17.04
N VAL A 293 9.07 -9.07 17.65
CA VAL A 293 9.25 -9.07 19.10
C VAL A 293 9.17 -7.64 19.60
N TRP A 294 8.27 -7.39 20.53
CA TRP A 294 8.06 -6.09 21.13
C TRP A 294 8.64 -6.04 22.55
N ASP A 295 9.39 -4.99 22.86
CA ASP A 295 9.74 -4.59 24.21
C ASP A 295 8.72 -3.55 24.73
N LEU A 296 7.82 -4.02 25.58
CA LEU A 296 6.74 -3.23 26.18
C LEU A 296 7.07 -2.77 27.61
N GLU A 297 8.28 -3.04 28.10
CA GLU A 297 8.74 -2.59 29.43
C GLU A 297 9.47 -1.24 29.35
N GLN A 298 8.99 -0.36 28.46
CA GLN A 298 9.55 0.97 28.23
C GLN A 298 8.61 2.09 28.71
N PRO A 299 9.10 3.31 29.00
CA PRO A 299 8.28 4.39 29.55
C PRO A 299 7.04 4.77 28.74
N ASN A 300 7.03 4.56 27.43
CA ASN A 300 5.88 4.88 26.57
C ASN A 300 4.78 3.81 26.58
N THR A 301 5.08 2.59 27.04
CA THR A 301 4.15 1.44 27.03
C THR A 301 3.81 0.93 28.44
N ALA A 302 4.63 1.26 29.45
CA ALA A 302 4.43 0.87 30.84
C ALA A 302 3.50 1.83 31.63
N PRO A 303 2.76 1.34 32.65
CA PRO A 303 2.55 -0.07 32.97
C PRO A 303 1.61 -0.76 31.97
N VAL A 304 1.90 -2.02 31.63
CA VAL A 304 1.12 -2.78 30.65
C VAL A 304 -0.09 -3.43 31.30
N HIS A 305 -1.25 -2.78 31.24
CA HIS A 305 -2.52 -3.37 31.69
C HIS A 305 -3.16 -4.28 30.63
N ASN A 306 -2.99 -3.95 29.35
CA ASN A 306 -3.47 -4.72 28.22
C ASN A 306 -2.42 -4.66 27.11
N VAL A 307 -1.91 -5.81 26.69
CA VAL A 307 -0.83 -5.93 25.70
C VAL A 307 -1.24 -5.37 24.34
N LEU A 308 -2.47 -5.65 23.87
CA LEU A 308 -2.96 -5.10 22.60
C LEU A 308 -3.12 -3.59 22.67
N ALA A 309 -3.59 -3.06 23.80
CA ALA A 309 -3.69 -1.61 23.98
C ALA A 309 -2.30 -0.95 23.98
N ALA A 310 -1.32 -1.56 24.66
CA ALA A 310 0.05 -1.07 24.67
C ALA A 310 0.65 -1.06 23.25
N ILE A 311 0.44 -2.11 22.45
CA ILE A 311 0.91 -2.13 21.06
C ILE A 311 0.14 -1.10 20.20
N ILE A 312 -1.19 -1.19 20.16
CA ILE A 312 -2.01 -0.40 19.23
C ILE A 312 -1.99 1.09 19.58
N TYR A 313 -2.17 1.47 20.83
CA TYR A 313 -2.35 2.87 21.23
C TYR A 313 -1.09 3.56 21.75
N SER A 314 -0.07 2.81 22.18
CA SER A 314 1.09 3.40 22.86
C SER A 314 2.43 3.18 22.13
N ALA A 315 2.65 1.99 21.56
CA ALA A 315 3.94 1.62 21.02
C ALA A 315 4.33 2.40 19.75
N ASP A 316 5.63 2.51 19.52
CA ASP A 316 6.22 3.01 18.28
C ASP A 316 7.45 2.16 17.88
N ALA A 317 8.23 2.59 16.89
CA ALA A 317 9.39 1.85 16.39
C ALA A 317 10.40 1.46 17.48
N ARG A 318 10.52 2.26 18.55
CA ARG A 318 11.47 2.02 19.64
C ARG A 318 11.12 0.78 20.47
N ASN A 319 9.86 0.36 20.42
CA ASN A 319 9.41 -0.87 21.08
C ASN A 319 9.61 -2.11 20.21
N VAL A 320 9.91 -1.98 18.91
CA VAL A 320 10.19 -3.14 18.05
C VAL A 320 11.63 -3.56 18.29
N ARG A 321 11.81 -4.68 18.99
CA ARG A 321 13.14 -5.21 19.31
C ARG A 321 13.71 -6.05 18.18
N ASP A 322 12.96 -7.04 17.72
CA ASP A 322 13.39 -7.98 16.70
C ASP A 322 12.34 -8.12 15.61
N VAL A 323 12.79 -8.30 14.38
CA VAL A 323 11.94 -8.60 13.22
C VAL A 323 12.56 -9.77 12.48
N LEU A 324 11.76 -10.81 12.25
CA LEU A 324 12.14 -11.99 11.51
C LEU A 324 11.23 -12.15 10.30
N VAL A 325 11.80 -12.55 9.17
CA VAL A 325 11.07 -12.98 7.98
C VAL A 325 11.60 -14.34 7.56
N SER A 326 10.71 -15.33 7.44
CA SER A 326 11.08 -16.73 7.17
C SER A 326 12.18 -17.24 8.12
N GLY A 327 12.13 -16.83 9.39
CA GLY A 327 13.11 -17.21 10.43
C GLY A 327 14.44 -16.47 10.39
N ARG A 328 14.68 -15.58 9.41
CA ARG A 328 15.89 -14.74 9.33
C ARG A 328 15.67 -13.40 10.03
N PHE A 329 16.58 -13.01 10.92
CA PHE A 329 16.57 -11.67 11.50
C PHE A 329 16.81 -10.60 10.44
N LEU A 330 15.88 -9.66 10.36
CA LEU A 330 16.02 -8.41 9.59
C LEU A 330 16.30 -7.22 10.52
N LYS A 331 15.80 -7.28 11.76
CA LYS A 331 16.16 -6.43 12.89
C LYS A 331 16.45 -7.31 14.09
N ARG A 332 17.52 -7.02 14.82
CA ARG A 332 17.91 -7.77 16.02
C ARG A 332 18.40 -6.83 17.10
N ASP A 333 17.85 -6.97 18.29
CA ASP A 333 18.22 -6.15 19.45
C ASP A 333 18.20 -4.64 19.15
N PHE A 334 17.07 -4.20 18.57
CA PHE A 334 16.79 -2.82 18.16
C PHE A 334 17.56 -2.30 16.93
N GLU A 335 18.45 -3.10 16.34
CA GLU A 335 19.27 -2.68 15.19
C GLU A 335 18.85 -3.41 13.89
N VAL A 336 18.67 -2.66 12.80
CA VAL A 336 18.44 -3.25 11.46
C VAL A 336 19.72 -3.94 10.98
N VAL A 337 19.61 -5.22 10.65
CA VAL A 337 20.73 -6.07 10.18
C VAL A 337 20.55 -6.55 8.74
N ALA A 338 19.39 -6.30 8.13
CA ALA A 338 19.07 -6.73 6.77
C ALA A 338 19.85 -5.96 5.70
N VAL A 339 20.18 -4.70 5.96
CA VAL A 339 20.80 -3.73 5.04
C VAL A 339 21.52 -2.66 5.85
N ASP A 340 22.56 -2.04 5.28
CA ASP A 340 23.21 -0.87 5.90
C ASP A 340 22.27 0.34 5.85
N ALA A 341 21.65 0.66 6.99
CA ALA A 341 20.71 1.76 7.11
C ALA A 341 21.34 3.13 6.82
N ALA A 342 22.61 3.32 7.15
CA ALA A 342 23.30 4.57 6.91
C ALA A 342 23.62 4.76 5.42
N GLU A 343 23.99 3.70 4.71
CA GLU A 343 24.16 3.72 3.25
C GLU A 343 22.83 3.92 2.53
N ALA A 344 21.78 3.20 2.93
CA ALA A 344 20.45 3.37 2.34
C ALA A 344 19.94 4.82 2.47
N LEU A 345 20.17 5.46 3.63
CA LEU A 345 19.86 6.88 3.82
C LEU A 345 20.67 7.77 2.89
N ARG A 346 22.00 7.59 2.81
CA ARG A 346 22.86 8.39 1.92
C ARG A 346 22.42 8.29 0.46
N GLN A 347 22.19 7.08 -0.04
CA GLN A 347 21.77 6.83 -1.42
C GLN A 347 20.42 7.50 -1.72
N ALA A 348 19.44 7.37 -0.81
CA ALA A 348 18.14 7.99 -0.98
C ALA A 348 18.20 9.52 -0.95
N GLU A 349 19.03 10.11 -0.09
CA GLU A 349 19.26 11.55 -0.08
C GLU A 349 19.91 12.06 -1.37
N GLU A 350 20.91 11.34 -1.89
CA GLU A 350 21.55 11.67 -3.17
C GLU A 350 20.53 11.58 -4.31
N ALA A 351 19.72 10.52 -4.36
CA ALA A 351 18.65 10.36 -5.33
C ALA A 351 17.62 11.50 -5.24
N ALA A 352 17.17 11.86 -4.03
CA ALA A 352 16.24 12.97 -3.82
C ALA A 352 16.83 14.30 -4.33
N ARG A 353 18.07 14.62 -3.96
CA ARG A 353 18.76 15.84 -4.44
C ARG A 353 18.91 15.84 -5.96
N ALA A 354 19.28 14.70 -6.56
CA ALA A 354 19.45 14.58 -7.99
C ALA A 354 18.13 14.78 -8.75
N VAL A 355 17.03 14.20 -8.29
CA VAL A 355 15.70 14.37 -8.88
C VAL A 355 15.25 15.83 -8.79
N VAL A 356 15.41 16.45 -7.62
CA VAL A 356 15.04 17.86 -7.43
C VAL A 356 15.88 18.79 -8.31
N ALA A 357 17.19 18.55 -8.42
CA ALA A 357 18.09 19.34 -9.26
C ALA A 357 17.77 19.24 -10.76
N ARG A 358 17.21 18.11 -11.22
CA ARG A 358 16.73 17.95 -12.61
C ARG A 358 15.49 18.80 -12.92
N GLY A 359 14.77 19.23 -11.89
CA GLY A 359 13.53 20.00 -12.02
C GLY A 359 12.34 19.19 -12.56
N PRO A 360 11.17 19.81 -12.72
CA PRO A 360 9.97 19.12 -13.17
C PRO A 360 10.11 18.62 -14.62
N GLY A 361 9.59 17.43 -14.88
CA GLY A 361 9.30 16.93 -16.22
C GLY A 361 7.95 17.39 -16.74
N ARG A 362 7.54 16.84 -17.89
CA ARG A 362 6.19 17.04 -18.43
C ARG A 362 5.33 15.85 -18.02
N ALA A 363 4.52 16.04 -16.99
CA ALA A 363 3.46 15.11 -16.64
C ALA A 363 2.28 15.92 -16.14
N THR A 364 1.18 15.89 -16.91
CA THR A 364 -0.11 16.40 -16.48
C THR A 364 -1.13 15.31 -16.75
N VAL A 365 -1.89 14.93 -15.75
CA VAL A 365 -3.09 14.10 -15.93
C VAL A 365 -4.27 14.98 -15.56
N THR A 366 -4.99 15.43 -16.58
CA THR A 366 -6.21 16.21 -16.40
C THR A 366 -7.41 15.28 -16.28
N TYR A 367 -8.25 15.53 -15.26
CA TYR A 367 -9.49 14.82 -15.00
C TYR A 367 -10.53 15.02 -16.12
#